data_AF-A0A941N5E8-F1
#
_entry.id   AF-A0A941N5E8-F1
#
_cell.length_a   1.000
_cell.length_b   1.000
_cell.length_c   1.000
_cell.angle_alpha   90.00
_cell.angle_beta   90.00
_cell.angle_gamma   90.00
#
_symmetry.space_group_name_H-M   'P 1'
#
loop_
_entity.id
_entity.type
_entity.pdbx_description
1 polymer ?
#
loop_
_entity_poly.entity_id
_entity_poly.type
_entity_poly.pdbx_seq_one_letter_code
_entity_poly.pdbx_strand_id
1 'polypeptide(L)'
;MNNICLDLAQRHVAEYTNESDRLMREHGAAMKCRDCEEFLQQGINAFKWLRQADDFLREADAAGVEAYTAELRETFDLLYKKWLEPLAFAEQWIQENVKGGYAPDNLAEFSQICEEAREFVETREWRHLSRVARGKLSAQEDW
;
A
#
# COMPACT_ATOMS: atom_id res chain seq x y z
N MET A 1 57.19 -29.15 -1.80
CA MET A 1 57.45 -27.82 -1.19
C MET A 1 56.16 -27.03 -1.32
N ASN A 2 55.43 -26.81 -0.21
CA ASN A 2 54.27 -25.92 -0.22
C ASN A 2 54.73 -24.50 -0.53
N ASN A 3 54.12 -23.89 -1.54
CA ASN A 3 54.42 -22.52 -1.91
C ASN A 3 53.58 -21.61 -1.02
N ILE A 4 54.09 -21.34 0.18
CA ILE A 4 53.41 -20.55 1.22
C ILE A 4 52.91 -19.20 0.67
N CYS A 5 53.64 -18.59 -0.27
CA CYS A 5 53.21 -17.35 -0.92
C CYS A 5 51.97 -17.55 -1.80
N LEU A 6 51.88 -18.67 -2.53
CA LEU A 6 50.71 -19.01 -3.34
C LEU A 6 49.50 -19.32 -2.46
N ASP A 7 49.69 -20.08 -1.37
CA ASP A 7 48.62 -20.42 -0.42
C ASP A 7 48.06 -19.16 0.26
N LEU A 8 48.93 -18.21 0.63
CA LEU A 8 48.54 -16.93 1.23
C LEU A 8 47.77 -16.05 0.22
N ALA A 9 48.25 -15.97 -1.02
CA ALA A 9 47.56 -15.24 -2.08
C ALA A 9 46.17 -15.83 -2.37
N GLN A 10 46.05 -17.17 -2.42
CA GLN A 10 44.77 -17.85 -2.59
C GLN A 10 43.80 -17.55 -1.45
N ARG A 11 44.27 -17.54 -0.19
CA ARG A 11 43.45 -17.16 0.96
C ARG A 11 42.94 -15.72 0.85
N HIS A 12 43.80 -14.76 0.55
CA HIS A 12 43.38 -13.37 0.44
C HIS A 12 42.41 -13.13 -0.72
N VAL A 13 42.58 -13.81 -1.86
CA VAL A 13 41.61 -13.76 -2.95
C VAL A 13 40.27 -14.37 -2.52
N ALA A 14 40.29 -15.52 -1.83
CA ALA A 14 39.07 -16.14 -1.31
C ALA A 14 38.36 -15.25 -0.27
N GLU A 15 39.10 -14.64 0.65
CA GLU A 15 38.58 -13.67 1.64
C GLU A 15 37.94 -12.48 0.95
N TYR A 16 38.62 -11.87 -0.03
CA TYR A 16 38.09 -10.74 -0.79
C TYR A 16 36.81 -11.12 -1.54
N THR A 17 36.79 -12.25 -2.24
CA THR A 17 35.59 -12.70 -2.97
C THR A 17 34.42 -12.95 -2.02
N ASN A 18 34.66 -13.62 -0.89
CA ASN A 18 33.62 -13.88 0.11
C ASN A 18 33.05 -12.58 0.69
N GLU A 19 33.91 -11.61 1.00
CA GLU A 19 33.50 -10.31 1.53
C GLU A 19 32.76 -9.48 0.47
N SER A 20 33.22 -9.49 -0.77
CA SER A 20 32.52 -8.87 -1.90
C SER A 20 31.13 -9.47 -2.09
N ASP A 21 30.99 -10.80 -2.06
CA ASP A 21 29.69 -11.47 -2.18
C ASP A 21 28.76 -11.20 -1.00
N ARG A 22 29.32 -11.01 0.21
CA ARG A 22 28.56 -10.58 1.39
C ARG A 22 28.03 -9.16 1.20
N LEU A 23 28.90 -8.21 0.86
CA LEU A 23 28.54 -6.80 0.66
C LEU A 23 27.52 -6.63 -0.48
N MET A 24 27.68 -7.35 -1.60
CA MET A 24 26.72 -7.28 -2.71
C MET A 24 25.34 -7.82 -2.32
N ARG A 25 25.28 -8.88 -1.50
CA ARG A 25 23.99 -9.40 -0.98
C ARG A 25 23.33 -8.43 0.00
N GLU A 26 24.10 -7.85 0.91
CA GLU A 26 23.61 -6.85 1.86
C GLU A 26 23.12 -5.59 1.14
N HIS A 27 23.85 -5.14 0.13
CA HIS A 27 23.44 -4.02 -0.72
C HIS A 27 22.15 -4.33 -1.48
N GLY A 28 22.03 -5.52 -2.08
CA GLY A 28 20.82 -5.94 -2.79
C GLY A 28 19.60 -6.02 -1.86
N ALA A 29 19.77 -6.48 -0.62
CA ALA A 29 18.71 -6.52 0.37
C ALA A 29 18.29 -5.11 0.82
N ALA A 30 19.25 -4.22 1.08
CA ALA A 30 18.98 -2.84 1.45
C ALA A 30 18.23 -2.08 0.34
N MET A 31 18.60 -2.29 -0.93
CA MET A 31 17.89 -1.71 -2.08
C MET A 31 16.44 -2.18 -2.16
N LYS A 32 16.18 -3.49 -1.98
CA LYS A 32 14.81 -4.04 -1.98
C LYS A 32 13.95 -3.48 -0.85
N CYS A 33 14.52 -3.29 0.34
CA CYS A 33 13.82 -2.69 1.46
C CYS A 33 13.43 -1.24 1.15
N ARG A 34 14.39 -0.46 0.62
CA ARG A 34 14.16 0.92 0.21
C ARG A 34 13.09 1.03 -0.89
N ASP A 35 13.15 0.17 -1.92
CA ASP A 35 12.16 0.18 -3.00
C ASP A 35 10.75 -0.14 -2.46
N CYS A 36 10.67 -1.06 -1.49
CA CYS A 36 9.41 -1.36 -0.80
C CYS A 36 8.92 -0.15 0.00
N GLU A 37 9.77 0.50 0.79
CA GLU A 37 9.42 1.72 1.53
C GLU A 37 8.94 2.84 0.62
N GLU A 38 9.63 3.10 -0.49
CA GLU A 38 9.24 4.11 -1.49
C GLU A 38 7.86 3.77 -2.10
N PHE A 39 7.61 2.50 -2.40
CA PHE A 39 6.32 2.03 -2.90
C PHE A 39 5.19 2.24 -1.87
N LEU A 40 5.41 1.85 -0.61
CA LEU A 40 4.43 2.07 0.47
C LEU A 40 4.18 3.56 0.69
N GLN A 41 5.22 4.40 0.63
CA GLN A 41 5.09 5.85 0.79
C GLN A 41 4.27 6.48 -0.32
N GLN A 42 4.42 6.01 -1.56
CA GLN A 42 3.57 6.45 -2.67
C GLN A 42 2.11 6.08 -2.43
N GLY A 43 1.84 4.87 -1.95
CA GLY A 43 0.51 4.44 -1.54
C GLY A 43 -0.10 5.34 -0.46
N ILE A 44 0.68 5.65 0.59
CA ILE A 44 0.28 6.56 1.68
C ILE A 44 -0.07 7.95 1.14
N ASN A 45 0.81 8.52 0.32
CA ASN A 45 0.60 9.86 -0.23
C ASN A 45 -0.64 9.90 -1.13
N ALA A 46 -0.84 8.88 -1.97
CA ALA A 46 -2.01 8.79 -2.85
C ALA A 46 -3.32 8.71 -2.04
N PHE A 47 -3.35 7.93 -0.96
CA PHE A 47 -4.51 7.84 -0.07
C PHE A 47 -4.82 9.17 0.61
N LYS A 48 -3.79 9.86 1.14
CA LYS A 48 -3.96 11.17 1.78
C LYS A 48 -4.55 12.19 0.82
N TRP A 49 -4.05 12.24 -0.41
CA TRP A 49 -4.60 13.12 -1.45
C TRP A 49 -6.04 12.76 -1.81
N LEU A 50 -6.34 11.48 -1.98
CA LEU A 50 -7.69 11.01 -2.29
C LEU A 50 -8.68 11.40 -1.20
N ARG A 51 -8.31 11.21 0.07
CA ARG A 51 -9.12 11.58 1.23
C ARG A 51 -9.32 13.09 1.33
N GLN A 52 -8.24 13.85 1.21
CA GLN A 52 -8.31 15.31 1.27
C GLN A 52 -9.22 15.87 0.17
N ALA A 53 -9.18 15.31 -1.03
CA ALA A 53 -10.07 15.71 -2.12
C ALA A 53 -11.53 15.37 -1.84
N ASP A 54 -11.82 14.18 -1.27
CA ASP A 54 -13.19 13.79 -0.89
C ASP A 54 -13.74 14.72 0.20
N ASP A 55 -12.95 14.97 1.25
CA ASP A 55 -13.33 15.83 2.37
C ASP A 55 -13.57 17.27 1.91
N PHE A 56 -12.69 17.83 1.08
CA PHE A 56 -12.83 19.18 0.53
C PHE A 56 -14.14 19.38 -0.24
N LEU A 57 -14.50 18.42 -1.11
CA LEU A 57 -15.75 18.52 -1.89
C LEU A 57 -16.99 18.36 -1.02
N ARG A 58 -16.95 17.53 0.02
CA ARG A 58 -18.04 17.40 0.99
C ARG A 58 -18.22 18.66 1.83
N GLU A 59 -17.13 19.32 2.20
CA GLU A 59 -17.17 20.60 2.91
C GLU A 59 -17.73 21.71 2.01
N ALA A 60 -17.35 21.73 0.72
CA ALA A 60 -17.91 22.66 -0.26
C ALA A 60 -19.43 22.49 -0.44
N ASP A 61 -19.92 21.24 -0.45
CA ASP A 61 -21.36 20.93 -0.49
C ASP A 61 -22.08 21.39 0.77
N ALA A 62 -21.51 21.11 1.94
CA ALA A 62 -22.06 21.58 3.22
C ALA A 62 -22.10 23.12 3.33
N ALA A 63 -21.15 23.80 2.70
CA ALA A 63 -21.11 25.26 2.61
C ALA A 63 -22.02 25.83 1.49
N GLY A 64 -22.62 24.99 0.65
CA GLY A 64 -23.46 25.39 -0.48
C GLY A 64 -22.67 26.01 -1.65
N VAL A 65 -21.36 25.76 -1.73
CA VAL A 65 -20.47 26.28 -2.78
C VAL A 65 -20.55 25.41 -4.04
N GLU A 66 -20.45 24.09 -3.87
CA GLU A 66 -20.47 23.12 -4.98
C GLU A 66 -21.13 21.82 -4.52
N ALA A 67 -22.04 21.26 -5.33
CA ALA A 67 -22.82 20.09 -4.93
C ALA A 67 -21.99 18.80 -4.99
N TYR A 68 -21.99 18.01 -3.91
CA TYR A 68 -21.34 16.69 -3.88
C TYR A 68 -22.27 15.62 -4.48
N THR A 69 -22.26 15.53 -5.81
CA THR A 69 -23.20 14.72 -6.58
C THR A 69 -23.03 13.21 -6.41
N ALA A 70 -24.00 12.43 -6.90
CA ALA A 70 -23.93 10.98 -6.89
C ALA A 70 -22.78 10.47 -7.77
N GLU A 71 -22.53 11.12 -8.92
CA GLU A 71 -21.46 10.78 -9.85
C GLU A 71 -20.07 11.01 -9.22
N LEU A 72 -19.89 12.10 -8.47
CA LEU A 72 -18.67 12.34 -7.70
C LEU A 72 -18.47 11.26 -6.64
N ARG A 73 -19.54 10.90 -5.92
CA ARG A 73 -19.49 9.84 -4.91
C ARG A 73 -19.05 8.50 -5.51
N GLU A 74 -19.65 8.11 -6.64
CA GLU A 74 -19.29 6.89 -7.37
C GLU A 74 -17.84 6.93 -7.89
N THR A 75 -17.38 8.11 -8.35
CA THR A 75 -16.00 8.31 -8.78
C THR A 75 -15.03 8.07 -7.63
N PHE A 76 -15.29 8.64 -6.45
CA PHE A 76 -14.46 8.35 -5.26
C PHE A 76 -14.50 6.87 -4.88
N ASP A 77 -15.65 6.22 -4.92
CA ASP A 77 -15.76 4.77 -4.64
C ASP A 77 -14.86 3.95 -5.57
N LEU A 78 -14.86 4.27 -6.86
CA LEU A 78 -13.99 3.63 -7.84
C LEU A 78 -12.51 3.91 -7.57
N LEU A 79 -12.16 5.14 -7.18
CA LEU A 79 -10.77 5.50 -6.86
C LEU A 79 -10.26 4.77 -5.61
N TYR A 80 -11.06 4.67 -4.55
CA TYR A 80 -10.69 3.89 -3.35
C TYR A 80 -10.53 2.40 -3.68
N LYS A 81 -11.44 1.84 -4.49
CA LYS A 81 -11.32 0.44 -4.96
C LYS A 81 -10.04 0.21 -5.75
N LYS A 82 -9.73 1.10 -6.70
CA LYS A 82 -8.48 1.04 -7.48
C LYS A 82 -7.24 1.20 -6.61
N TRP A 83 -7.29 2.04 -5.58
CA TRP A 83 -6.19 2.20 -4.63
C TRP A 83 -5.96 0.92 -3.81
N LEU A 84 -7.01 0.14 -3.52
CA LEU A 84 -6.93 -1.15 -2.84
C LEU A 84 -6.47 -2.31 -3.75
N GLU A 85 -6.56 -2.20 -5.08
CA GLU A 85 -6.14 -3.27 -6.01
C GLU A 85 -4.69 -3.77 -5.81
N PRO A 86 -3.66 -2.90 -5.69
CA PRO A 86 -2.28 -3.35 -5.50
C PRO A 86 -1.99 -3.89 -4.08
N LEU A 87 -2.97 -3.93 -3.17
CA LEU A 87 -2.73 -4.24 -1.76
C LEU A 87 -2.20 -5.66 -1.55
N ALA A 88 -2.71 -6.66 -2.29
CA ALA A 88 -2.22 -8.04 -2.16
C ALA A 88 -0.73 -8.15 -2.54
N PHE A 89 -0.30 -7.39 -3.56
CA PHE A 89 1.10 -7.30 -3.95
C PHE A 89 1.93 -6.58 -2.87
N ALA A 90 1.42 -5.48 -2.31
CA ALA A 90 2.07 -4.75 -1.23
C ALA A 90 2.30 -5.65 0.00
N GLU A 91 1.25 -6.38 0.43
CA GLU A 91 1.29 -7.30 1.57
C GLU A 91 2.31 -8.42 1.34
N GLN A 92 2.35 -9.00 0.15
CA GLN A 92 3.35 -10.02 -0.19
C GLN A 92 4.77 -9.45 -0.12
N TRP A 93 5.00 -8.27 -0.70
CA TRP A 93 6.33 -7.66 -0.73
C TRP A 93 6.82 -7.27 0.68
N ILE A 94 5.91 -6.78 1.53
CA ILE A 94 6.19 -6.54 2.96
C ILE A 94 6.63 -7.85 3.63
N GLN A 95 5.89 -8.95 3.43
CA GLN A 95 6.23 -10.24 4.05
C GLN A 95 7.60 -10.76 3.60
N GLU A 96 7.96 -10.56 2.33
CA GLU A 96 9.27 -10.95 1.80
C GLU A 96 10.40 -10.16 2.46
N ASN A 97 10.25 -8.84 2.63
CA ASN A 97 11.23 -8.01 3.32
C ASN A 97 11.36 -8.38 4.81
N VAL A 98 10.23 -8.57 5.50
CA VAL A 98 10.21 -8.95 6.92
C VAL A 98 10.87 -10.31 7.16
N LYS A 99 10.64 -11.30 6.30
CA LYS A 99 11.34 -12.60 6.33
C LYS A 99 12.85 -12.46 6.13
N GLY A 100 13.27 -11.44 5.36
CA GLY A 100 14.67 -11.07 5.16
C GLY A 100 15.30 -10.34 6.35
N GLY A 101 14.54 -10.03 7.40
CA GLY A 101 15.00 -9.27 8.55
C GLY A 101 14.91 -7.74 8.39
N TYR A 102 14.19 -7.27 7.38
CA TYR A 102 14.02 -5.84 7.09
C TYR A 102 12.54 -5.46 7.20
N ALA A 103 12.21 -4.53 8.09
CA ALA A 103 10.85 -4.02 8.25
C ALA A 103 10.81 -2.59 7.70
N PRO A 104 9.95 -2.28 6.71
CA PRO A 104 9.76 -0.91 6.23
C PRO A 104 9.34 0.03 7.36
N ASP A 105 9.98 1.20 7.48
CA ASP A 105 9.67 2.17 8.54
C ASP A 105 8.22 2.67 8.51
N ASN A 106 7.64 2.76 7.31
CA ASN A 106 6.28 3.25 7.08
C ASN A 106 5.20 2.15 7.09
N LEU A 107 5.56 0.92 7.48
CA LEU A 107 4.62 -0.21 7.49
C LEU A 107 3.39 0.07 8.37
N ALA A 108 3.58 0.58 9.59
CA ALA A 108 2.48 0.84 10.51
C ALA A 108 1.46 1.85 9.95
N GLU A 109 1.95 2.95 9.36
CA GLU A 109 1.10 3.95 8.72
C GLU A 109 0.37 3.35 7.51
N PHE A 110 1.09 2.58 6.67
CA PHE A 110 0.50 1.92 5.52
C PHE A 110 -0.62 0.95 5.94
N SER A 111 -0.40 0.12 6.97
CA SER A 111 -1.42 -0.79 7.47
C SER A 111 -2.67 -0.06 7.97
N GLN A 112 -2.49 1.03 8.71
CA GLN A 112 -3.61 1.84 9.21
C GLN A 112 -4.47 2.37 8.05
N ILE A 113 -3.86 2.99 7.04
CA ILE A 113 -4.63 3.55 5.93
C ILE A 113 -5.31 2.47 5.08
N CYS A 114 -4.75 1.25 5.02
CA CYS A 114 -5.41 0.13 4.36
C CYS A 114 -6.68 -0.31 5.08
N GLU A 115 -6.66 -0.32 6.42
CA GLU A 115 -7.86 -0.58 7.23
C GLU A 115 -8.91 0.51 7.03
N GLU A 116 -8.50 1.79 7.08
CA GLU A 116 -9.40 2.93 6.86
C GLU A 116 -10.03 2.89 5.46
N ALA A 117 -9.25 2.57 4.42
CA ALA A 117 -9.75 2.42 3.06
C ALA A 117 -10.77 1.28 2.91
N ARG A 118 -10.52 0.14 3.57
CA ARG A 118 -11.45 -1.00 3.57
C ARG A 118 -12.76 -0.65 4.27
N GLU A 119 -12.68 -0.08 5.47
CA GLU A 119 -13.87 0.35 6.23
C GLU A 119 -14.71 1.35 5.43
N PHE A 120 -14.06 2.27 4.73
CA PHE A 120 -14.73 3.25 3.90
C PHE A 120 -15.52 2.61 2.75
N VAL A 121 -14.90 1.67 2.02
CA VAL A 121 -15.56 0.95 0.92
C VAL A 121 -16.72 0.11 1.46
N GLU A 122 -16.52 -0.66 2.53
CA GLU A 122 -17.55 -1.50 3.14
C GLU A 122 -18.75 -0.69 3.65
N THR A 123 -18.48 0.43 4.34
CA THR A 123 -19.53 1.31 4.87
C THR A 123 -20.38 1.89 3.75
N ARG A 124 -19.75 2.32 2.64
CA ARG A 124 -20.47 2.88 1.50
C ARG A 124 -21.28 1.82 0.75
N GLU A 125 -20.74 0.61 0.57
CA GLU A 125 -21.46 -0.52 -0.02
C GLU A 125 -22.70 -0.92 0.80
N TRP A 126 -22.57 -1.00 2.13
CA TRP A 126 -23.69 -1.30 3.01
C TRP A 126 -24.81 -0.26 2.92
N ARG A 127 -24.45 1.04 2.87
CA ARG A 127 -25.43 2.13 2.68
C ARG A 127 -26.15 2.02 1.33
N HIS A 128 -25.43 1.64 0.27
CA HIS A 128 -26.03 1.41 -1.03
C HIS A 128 -27.03 0.23 -0.99
N LEU A 129 -26.63 -0.92 -0.45
CA LEU A 129 -27.50 -2.11 -0.36
C LEU A 129 -28.75 -1.85 0.48
N SER A 130 -28.60 -1.14 1.60
CA SER A 130 -29.72 -0.79 2.49
C SER A 130 -30.70 0.20 1.87
N ARG A 131 -30.25 1.07 0.96
CA ARG A 131 -31.13 1.98 0.20
C ARG A 131 -31.93 1.22 -0.85
N VAL A 132 -31.29 0.28 -1.55
CA VAL A 132 -31.95 -0.58 -2.56
C VAL A 132 -32.99 -1.50 -1.90
N ALA A 133 -32.66 -2.11 -0.76
CA ALA A 133 -33.60 -2.96 -0.02
C ALA A 133 -34.84 -2.20 0.44
N ARG A 134 -34.67 -0.97 0.97
CA ARG A 134 -35.80 -0.11 1.37
C ARG A 134 -36.68 0.33 0.19
N GLY A 135 -36.08 0.69 -0.94
CA GLY A 135 -36.84 1.05 -2.15
C GLY A 135 -37.62 -0.12 -2.75
N LYS A 136 -37.13 -1.37 -2.60
CA LYS A 136 -37.87 -2.57 -3.01
C LYS A 136 -39.05 -2.87 -2.09
N LEU A 137 -38.89 -2.66 -0.78
CA LEU A 137 -39.98 -2.85 0.19
C LEU A 137 -41.10 -1.83 -0.01
N SER A 138 -40.78 -0.54 -0.21
CA SER A 138 -41.79 0.48 -0.48
C SER A 138 -42.55 0.23 -1.79
N ALA A 139 -41.88 -0.27 -2.84
CA ALA A 139 -42.52 -0.63 -4.10
C ALA A 139 -43.40 -1.89 -4.03
N GLN A 140 -43.29 -2.66 -2.94
CA GLN A 140 -44.09 -3.87 -2.70
C GLN A 140 -45.34 -3.60 -1.87
N GLU A 141 -45.39 -2.46 -1.15
CA GLU A 141 -46.54 -2.00 -0.34
C GLU A 141 -47.54 -1.14 -1.15
N ASP A 142 -47.18 -0.71 -2.36
CA ASP A 142 -48.02 0.08 -3.28
C ASP A 142 -48.91 -0.78 -4.22
N TRP A 143 -49.10 -2.07 -3.92
CA TRP A 143 -50.01 -3.00 -4.64
C TRP A 143 -51.07 -3.58 -3.69
#